data_AF-A0A0N9I7R4-F1
#
_entry.id   AF-A0A0N9I7R4-F1
#
_cell.length_a   1.000
_cell.length_b   1.000
_cell.length_c   1.000
_cell.angle_alpha   90.00
_cell.angle_beta   90.00
_cell.angle_gamma   90.00
#
_symmetry.space_group_name_H-M   'P 1'
#
loop_
_entity.id
_entity.type
_entity.pdbx_description
1 polymer ?
#
loop_
_entity_poly.entity_id
_entity_poly.type
_entity_poly.pdbx_seq_one_letter_code
_entity_poly.pdbx_strand_id
1 'polypeptide(L)'
;MPTSDHDLTAILADDHRDLARFCTELELDQGSPENRKELADHLIAQFVQHLVAEDLPRPGDDHDEVDDVMRRLADTGPQQPQFETLLGAFIQTVRSHVDESGPAALQQIQSSCSPDRLRHLGKAVRQSRDRARSVPHPAVSDRVAPKSVLRRGSGIVDRARSAASQSLPQDEQHH
;
A
#
# COMPACT_ATOMS: atom_id res chain seq x y z
N MET A 1 -9.83 14.25 22.32
CA MET A 1 -8.45 13.76 22.54
C MET A 1 -7.71 13.97 21.24
N PRO A 2 -6.52 14.59 21.22
CA PRO A 2 -5.78 14.75 19.97
C PRO A 2 -5.38 13.36 19.47
N THR A 3 -5.86 12.98 18.28
CA THR A 3 -5.27 11.91 17.48
C THR A 3 -3.78 12.22 17.41
N SER A 4 -2.95 11.31 17.93
CA SER A 4 -1.50 11.54 17.84
C SER A 4 -1.20 11.55 16.36
N ASP A 5 -0.51 12.59 15.88
CA ASP A 5 -0.17 12.83 14.46
C ASP A 5 0.48 11.63 13.75
N HIS A 6 0.84 10.59 14.51
CA HIS A 6 1.57 9.41 14.09
C HIS A 6 0.90 8.11 14.58
N ASP A 7 -0.38 8.10 14.92
CA ASP A 7 -1.12 6.85 15.15
C ASP A 7 -1.52 6.18 13.82
N LEU A 8 -1.95 4.91 13.87
CA LEU A 8 -2.27 4.14 12.68
C LEU A 8 -3.31 4.83 11.79
N THR A 9 -4.36 5.41 12.38
CA THR A 9 -5.43 6.06 11.62
C THR A 9 -4.95 7.32 10.91
N ALA A 10 -4.06 8.10 11.53
CA ALA A 10 -3.43 9.23 10.88
C ALA A 10 -2.58 8.79 9.66
N ILE A 11 -1.79 7.72 9.82
CA ILE A 11 -0.98 7.16 8.72
C ILE A 11 -1.86 6.70 7.56
N LEU A 12 -2.93 5.95 7.83
CA LEU A 12 -3.82 5.46 6.77
C LEU A 12 -4.57 6.61 6.06
N ALA A 13 -4.95 7.66 6.78
CA ALA A 13 -5.54 8.85 6.19
C ALA A 13 -4.53 9.63 5.32
N ASP A 14 -3.25 9.64 5.69
CA ASP A 14 -2.18 10.22 4.88
C ASP A 14 -1.94 9.39 3.62
N ASP A 15 -1.87 8.07 3.75
CA ASP A 15 -1.77 7.15 2.62
C ASP A 15 -2.92 7.39 1.62
N HIS A 16 -4.17 7.55 2.09
CA HIS A 16 -5.30 7.89 1.21
C HIS A 16 -5.06 9.14 0.37
N ARG A 17 -4.50 10.20 0.96
CA ARG A 17 -4.20 11.46 0.26
C ARG A 17 -3.11 11.25 -0.79
N ASP A 18 -2.08 10.47 -0.47
CA ASP A 18 -1.01 10.15 -1.41
C ASP A 18 -1.49 9.25 -2.55
N LEU A 19 -2.27 8.21 -2.26
CA LEU A 19 -2.87 7.34 -3.26
C LEU A 19 -3.75 8.12 -4.24
N ALA A 20 -4.64 8.98 -3.73
CA ALA A 20 -5.49 9.84 -4.57
C ALA A 20 -4.68 10.81 -5.44
N ARG A 21 -3.58 11.34 -4.90
CA ARG A 21 -2.64 12.18 -5.66
C ARG A 21 -1.98 11.42 -6.80
N PHE A 22 -1.45 10.22 -6.55
CA PHE A 22 -0.84 9.39 -7.59
C PHE A 22 -1.84 8.97 -8.67
N CYS A 23 -3.07 8.62 -8.30
CA CYS A 23 -4.16 8.36 -9.26
C CYS A 23 -4.39 9.57 -10.16
N THR A 24 -4.48 10.77 -9.58
CA THR A 24 -4.66 12.02 -10.33
C THR A 24 -3.49 12.28 -11.28
N GLU A 25 -2.24 12.09 -10.82
CA GLU A 25 -1.04 12.24 -11.66
C GLU A 25 -1.03 11.27 -12.85
N LEU A 26 -1.48 10.03 -12.66
CA LEU A 26 -1.60 9.02 -13.73
C LEU A 26 -2.74 9.32 -14.71
N GLU A 27 -3.88 9.83 -14.22
CA GLU A 27 -5.05 10.22 -15.03
C GLU A 27 -4.77 11.44 -15.92
N LEU A 28 -3.88 12.34 -15.51
CA LEU A 28 -3.49 13.50 -16.31
C LEU A 28 -2.78 13.12 -17.63
N ASP A 29 -2.37 11.86 -17.76
CA ASP A 29 -1.74 11.30 -18.96
C ASP A 29 -0.49 12.07 -19.43
N GLN A 30 0.33 12.49 -18.47
CA GLN A 30 1.56 13.25 -18.73
C GLN A 30 2.81 12.38 -18.58
N GLY A 31 3.84 12.69 -19.37
CA GLY A 31 5.14 12.02 -19.34
C GLY A 31 5.30 10.93 -20.39
N SER A 32 6.47 10.28 -20.40
CA SER A 32 6.70 9.14 -21.29
C SER A 32 5.99 7.87 -20.77
N PRO A 33 5.74 6.87 -21.62
CA PRO A 33 5.20 5.58 -21.19
C PRO A 33 5.99 4.95 -20.05
N GLU A 34 7.32 5.09 -20.05
CA GLU A 34 8.21 4.58 -19.00
C GLU A 34 7.96 5.27 -17.65
N ASN A 35 7.86 6.61 -17.65
CA ASN A 35 7.56 7.37 -16.43
C ASN A 35 6.19 6.99 -15.87
N ARG A 36 5.20 6.79 -16.74
CA ARG A 36 3.86 6.32 -16.34
C ARG A 36 3.92 4.95 -15.68
N LYS A 37 4.68 4.01 -16.26
CA LYS A 37 4.87 2.67 -15.68
C LYS A 37 5.56 2.72 -14.32
N GLU A 38 6.59 3.56 -14.18
CA GLU A 38 7.27 3.74 -12.88
C GLU A 38 6.31 4.28 -11.82
N LEU A 39 5.48 5.26 -12.17
CA LEU A 39 4.47 5.80 -11.24
C LEU A 39 3.38 4.77 -10.93
N ALA A 40 2.95 3.96 -11.90
CA ALA A 40 2.02 2.86 -11.66
C ALA A 40 2.61 1.80 -10.72
N ASP A 41 3.88 1.43 -10.90
CA ASP A 41 4.58 0.50 -10.01
C ASP A 41 4.75 1.08 -8.60
N HIS A 42 4.98 2.39 -8.50
CA HIS A 42 5.00 3.09 -7.22
C HIS A 42 3.63 3.05 -6.53
N LEU A 43 2.54 3.34 -7.26
CA LEU A 43 1.18 3.26 -6.74
C LEU A 43 0.85 1.84 -6.24
N ILE A 44 1.19 0.80 -7.00
CA ILE A 44 1.02 -0.60 -6.56
C ILE A 44 1.74 -0.82 -5.23
N ALA A 45 3.01 -0.42 -5.11
CA ALA A 45 3.79 -0.62 -3.90
C ALA A 45 3.22 0.14 -2.69
N GLN A 46 2.74 1.37 -2.87
CA GLN A 46 2.10 2.15 -1.80
C GLN A 46 0.76 1.53 -1.40
N PHE A 47 -0.04 1.09 -2.36
CA PHE A 47 -1.34 0.49 -2.07
C PHE A 47 -1.21 -0.83 -1.32
N VAL A 48 -0.27 -1.69 -1.70
CA VAL A 48 0.02 -2.93 -0.94
C VAL A 48 0.43 -2.61 0.50
N GLN A 49 1.27 -1.61 0.73
CA GLN A 49 1.66 -1.21 2.09
C GLN A 49 0.49 -0.65 2.90
N HIS A 50 -0.43 0.04 2.24
CA HIS A 50 -1.65 0.55 2.85
C HIS A 50 -2.57 -0.58 3.29
N LEU A 51 -2.88 -1.53 2.40
CA LEU A 51 -3.73 -2.70 2.70
C LEU A 51 -3.14 -3.53 3.86
N VAL A 52 -1.83 -3.78 3.84
CA VAL A 52 -1.15 -4.50 4.94
C VAL A 52 -1.26 -3.76 6.28
N ALA A 53 -1.14 -2.43 6.28
CA ALA A 53 -1.25 -1.63 7.49
C ALA A 53 -2.69 -1.60 8.03
N GLU A 54 -3.67 -1.50 7.13
CA GLU A 54 -5.10 -1.56 7.44
C GLU A 54 -5.50 -2.91 8.05
N ASP A 55 -4.91 -3.99 7.56
CA ASP A 55 -5.17 -5.37 7.99
C ASP A 55 -4.63 -5.72 9.39
N LEU A 56 -3.72 -4.91 9.96
CA LEU A 56 -3.12 -5.18 11.28
C LEU A 56 -4.16 -5.25 12.42
N PRO A 57 -5.07 -4.27 12.58
CA PRO A 57 -6.14 -4.34 13.58
C PRO A 57 -7.30 -5.27 13.16
N ARG A 58 -7.44 -5.58 11.87
CA ARG A 58 -8.59 -6.30 11.29
C ARG A 58 -8.16 -7.39 10.28
N PRO A 59 -7.56 -8.50 10.73
CA PRO A 59 -7.20 -9.58 9.83
C PRO A 59 -8.44 -10.20 9.18
N GLY A 60 -8.49 -10.24 7.85
CA GLY A 60 -9.52 -11.03 7.15
C GLY A 60 -10.02 -10.49 5.81
N ASP A 61 -9.57 -9.33 5.33
CA ASP A 61 -9.92 -8.89 3.98
C ASP A 61 -9.15 -9.73 2.94
N ASP A 62 -9.91 -10.31 2.02
CA ASP A 62 -9.41 -11.07 0.88
C ASP A 62 -9.16 -10.08 -0.27
N HIS A 63 -7.89 -9.91 -0.63
CA HIS A 63 -7.46 -8.95 -1.64
C HIS A 63 -7.26 -9.58 -3.02
N ASP A 64 -7.74 -10.82 -3.24
CA ASP A 64 -7.50 -11.60 -4.46
C ASP A 64 -7.81 -10.82 -5.77
N GLU A 65 -8.95 -10.12 -5.82
CA GLU A 65 -9.36 -9.36 -7.01
C GLU A 65 -8.40 -8.20 -7.30
N VAL A 66 -7.97 -7.49 -6.26
CA VAL A 66 -7.01 -6.38 -6.35
C VAL A 66 -5.63 -6.89 -6.74
N ASP A 67 -5.22 -8.01 -6.14
CA ASP A 67 -3.92 -8.66 -6.37
C ASP A 67 -3.72 -9.04 -7.83
N ASP A 68 -4.76 -9.57 -8.48
CA ASP A 68 -4.69 -9.97 -9.88
C ASP A 68 -4.55 -8.78 -10.82
N VAL A 69 -5.24 -7.67 -10.56
CA VAL A 69 -5.09 -6.43 -11.33
C VAL A 69 -3.68 -5.86 -11.16
N MET A 70 -3.19 -5.77 -9.92
CA MET A 70 -1.83 -5.27 -9.61
C MET A 70 -0.75 -6.13 -10.28
N ARG A 71 -0.85 -7.46 -10.20
CA ARG A 71 0.09 -8.38 -10.84
C ARG A 71 0.13 -8.20 -12.35
N ARG A 72 -1.03 -8.18 -13.00
CA ARG A 72 -1.12 -8.02 -14.46
C ARG A 72 -0.56 -6.68 -14.89
N LEU A 73 -0.85 -5.60 -14.16
CA LEU A 73 -0.30 -4.27 -14.44
C LEU A 73 1.22 -4.22 -14.24
N ALA A 74 1.74 -4.84 -13.18
CA ALA A 74 3.18 -4.92 -12.91
C ALA A 74 3.96 -5.67 -14.01
N ASP A 75 3.37 -6.76 -14.54
CA ASP A 75 3.94 -7.58 -15.62
C ASP A 75 3.79 -6.94 -17.02
N THR A 76 2.90 -5.97 -17.17
CA THR A 76 2.61 -5.32 -18.46
C THR A 76 3.62 -4.20 -18.73
N GLY A 77 4.29 -4.26 -19.89
CA GLY A 77 5.23 -3.22 -20.31
C GLY A 77 4.54 -1.91 -20.69
N PRO A 78 5.22 -0.75 -20.57
CA PRO A 78 4.65 0.57 -20.79
C PRO A 78 4.07 0.82 -22.19
N GLN A 79 4.57 0.10 -23.20
CA GLN A 79 4.12 0.23 -24.59
C GLN A 79 3.13 -0.85 -25.01
N GLN A 80 2.75 -1.75 -24.10
CA GLN A 80 1.81 -2.81 -24.43
C GLN A 80 0.38 -2.25 -24.49
N PRO A 81 -0.45 -2.67 -25.47
CA PRO A 81 -1.81 -2.17 -25.64
C PRO A 81 -2.69 -2.30 -24.39
N GLN A 82 -2.42 -3.30 -23.55
CA GLN A 82 -3.19 -3.59 -22.34
C GLN A 82 -2.82 -2.68 -21.15
N PHE A 83 -1.72 -1.93 -21.22
CA PHE A 83 -1.21 -1.14 -20.10
C PHE A 83 -2.24 -0.13 -19.60
N GLU A 84 -2.76 0.71 -20.50
CA GLU A 84 -3.72 1.77 -20.15
C GLU A 84 -5.06 1.20 -19.65
N THR A 85 -5.50 0.05 -20.18
CA THR A 85 -6.70 -0.64 -19.70
C THR A 85 -6.53 -1.16 -18.27
N LEU A 86 -5.40 -1.82 -17.98
CA LEU A 86 -5.10 -2.33 -16.64
C LEU A 86 -4.85 -1.20 -15.64
N LEU A 87 -4.20 -0.13 -16.09
CA LEU A 87 -3.96 1.07 -15.29
C LEU A 87 -5.28 1.75 -14.90
N GLY A 88 -6.19 1.94 -15.85
CA GLY A 88 -7.52 2.50 -15.58
C GLY A 88 -8.33 1.65 -14.60
N ALA A 89 -8.31 0.32 -14.77
CA ALA A 89 -8.96 -0.60 -13.84
C ALA A 89 -8.37 -0.48 -12.41
N PHE A 90 -7.04 -0.42 -12.31
CA PHE A 90 -6.36 -0.28 -11.02
C PHE A 90 -6.65 1.06 -10.34
N ILE A 91 -6.63 2.17 -11.10
CA ILE A 91 -6.96 3.51 -10.58
C ILE A 91 -8.39 3.52 -10.02
N GLN A 92 -9.35 2.91 -10.73
CA GLN A 92 -10.72 2.80 -10.23
C GLN A 92 -10.78 2.00 -8.93
N THR A 93 -10.09 0.87 -8.83
CA THR A 93 -9.99 0.09 -7.59
C THR A 93 -9.45 0.91 -6.43
N VAL A 94 -8.36 1.64 -6.63
CA VAL A 94 -7.76 2.48 -5.59
C VAL A 94 -8.70 3.62 -5.18
N ARG A 95 -9.37 4.29 -6.15
CA ARG A 95 -10.34 5.35 -5.84
C ARG A 95 -11.53 4.83 -5.06
N SER A 96 -12.15 3.72 -5.47
CA SER A 96 -13.26 3.12 -4.73
C SER A 96 -12.83 2.68 -3.32
N HIS A 97 -11.60 2.19 -3.14
CA HIS A 97 -11.05 1.94 -1.81
C HIS A 97 -10.97 3.22 -0.98
N VAL A 98 -10.31 4.26 -1.49
CA VAL A 98 -10.04 5.50 -0.75
C VAL A 98 -11.30 6.32 -0.47
N ASP A 99 -12.17 6.48 -1.47
CA ASP A 99 -13.30 7.42 -1.42
C ASP A 99 -14.58 6.77 -0.84
N GLU A 100 -14.82 5.49 -1.13
CA GLU A 100 -16.07 4.82 -0.73
C GLU A 100 -15.91 4.00 0.55
N SER A 101 -14.85 3.17 0.62
CA SER A 101 -14.66 2.20 1.70
C SER A 101 -13.78 2.74 2.84
N GLY A 102 -12.77 3.55 2.49
CA GLY A 102 -11.74 4.09 3.36
C GLY A 102 -12.27 4.85 4.59
N PRO A 103 -13.26 5.76 4.46
CA PRO A 103 -13.79 6.48 5.61
C PRO A 103 -14.46 5.56 6.64
N ALA A 104 -15.22 4.56 6.19
CA ALA A 104 -15.87 3.59 7.06
C ALA A 104 -14.83 2.69 7.74
N ALA A 105 -13.82 2.26 6.98
CA ALA A 105 -12.67 1.53 7.48
C ALA A 105 -11.95 2.30 8.61
N LEU A 106 -11.57 3.56 8.40
CA LEU A 106 -10.87 4.38 9.40
C LEU A 106 -11.71 4.54 10.69
N GLN A 107 -13.01 4.82 10.55
CA GLN A 107 -13.91 4.94 11.71
C GLN A 107 -14.01 3.64 12.50
N GLN A 108 -14.10 2.50 11.82
CA GLN A 108 -14.15 1.20 12.49
C GLN A 108 -12.81 0.84 13.17
N ILE A 109 -11.65 1.20 12.61
CA ILE A 109 -10.34 1.01 13.29
C ILE A 109 -10.32 1.88 14.55
N GLN A 110 -10.68 3.15 14.42
CA GLN A 110 -10.67 4.10 15.53
C GLN A 110 -11.61 3.68 16.66
N SER A 111 -12.74 3.07 16.33
CA SER A 111 -13.75 2.63 17.31
C SER A 111 -13.42 1.28 17.96
N SER A 112 -12.70 0.39 17.26
CA SER A 112 -12.38 -0.96 17.74
C SER A 112 -11.04 -1.07 18.48
N CYS A 113 -10.18 -0.05 18.38
CA CYS A 113 -8.85 -0.04 18.98
C CYS A 113 -8.72 1.04 20.06
N SER A 114 -8.01 0.71 21.14
CA SER A 114 -7.63 1.71 22.13
C SER A 114 -6.60 2.71 21.57
N PRO A 115 -6.52 3.94 22.09
CA PRO A 115 -5.53 4.92 21.65
C PRO A 115 -4.07 4.43 21.74
N ASP A 116 -3.73 3.66 22.79
CA ASP A 116 -2.40 3.05 22.94
C ASP A 116 -2.11 2.02 21.85
N ARG A 117 -3.11 1.19 21.50
CA ARG A 117 -2.98 0.21 20.41
C ARG A 117 -2.77 0.91 19.07
N LEU A 118 -3.52 1.97 18.78
CA LEU A 118 -3.36 2.76 17.54
C LEU A 118 -1.96 3.38 17.43
N ARG A 119 -1.41 3.90 18.54
CA ARG A 119 -0.04 4.43 18.58
C ARG A 119 1.01 3.33 18.37
N HIS A 120 0.83 2.19 19.01
CA HIS A 120 1.73 1.05 18.88
C HIS A 120 1.76 0.54 17.42
N LEU A 121 0.58 0.30 16.83
CA LEU A 121 0.47 -0.14 15.44
C LEU A 121 1.06 0.89 14.47
N GLY A 122 0.79 2.18 14.68
CA GLY A 122 1.38 3.24 13.86
C GLY A 122 2.91 3.25 13.92
N LYS A 123 3.51 3.08 15.10
CA LYS A 123 4.96 2.93 15.26
C LYS A 123 5.49 1.72 14.51
N ALA A 124 4.79 0.59 14.60
CA ALA A 124 5.14 -0.65 13.95
C ALA A 124 5.14 -0.52 12.41
N VAL A 125 4.10 0.10 11.83
CA VAL A 125 4.01 0.39 10.40
C VAL A 125 5.18 1.25 9.94
N ARG A 126 5.50 2.34 10.64
CA ARG A 126 6.64 3.20 10.29
C ARG A 126 7.96 2.46 10.33
N GLN A 127 8.21 1.68 11.39
CA GLN A 127 9.43 0.88 11.51
C GLN A 127 9.57 -0.14 10.38
N SER A 128 8.47 -0.75 9.96
CA SER A 128 8.46 -1.66 8.80
C SER A 128 8.84 -0.93 7.51
N ARG A 129 8.24 0.26 7.25
CA ARG A 129 8.54 1.09 6.08
C ARG A 129 10.01 1.57 6.06
N ASP A 130 10.54 2.00 7.20
CA ASP A 130 11.95 2.42 7.33
C ASP A 130 12.90 1.26 7.03
N ARG A 131 12.58 0.06 7.54
CA ARG A 131 13.37 -1.14 7.26
C ARG A 131 13.34 -1.50 5.78
N ALA A 132 12.16 -1.51 5.16
CA ALA A 132 12.01 -1.77 3.72
C ALA A 132 12.81 -0.78 2.86
N ARG A 133 12.90 0.49 3.28
CA ARG A 133 13.76 1.52 2.65
C ARG A 133 15.26 1.26 2.89
N SER A 134 15.63 0.72 4.07
CA SER A 134 17.02 0.48 4.48
C SER A 134 17.64 -0.84 3.99
N VAL A 135 16.83 -1.81 3.56
CA VAL A 135 17.35 -3.04 2.93
C VAL A 135 18.08 -2.62 1.65
N PRO A 136 19.38 -2.93 1.48
CA PRO A 136 20.16 -2.50 0.33
C PRO A 136 19.58 -3.12 -0.93
N HIS A 137 18.75 -2.35 -1.63
CA HIS A 137 18.29 -2.67 -2.96
C HIS A 137 19.17 -1.94 -3.97
N PRO A 138 19.67 -2.63 -5.01
CA PRO A 138 20.51 -2.01 -6.02
C PRO A 138 19.65 -1.15 -6.95
N ALA A 139 19.37 0.08 -6.50
CA ALA A 139 19.03 1.29 -7.26
C ALA A 139 18.12 2.16 -6.40
N VAL A 140 18.72 3.12 -5.69
CA VAL A 140 17.98 4.22 -5.10
C VAL A 140 17.83 5.28 -6.18
N SER A 141 16.63 5.39 -6.73
CA SER A 141 16.00 6.67 -7.00
C SER A 141 14.56 6.54 -6.56
N ASP A 142 14.06 7.52 -5.81
CA ASP A 142 12.84 7.54 -4.99
C ASP A 142 11.51 7.40 -5.79
N ARG A 143 11.55 6.75 -6.96
CA ARG A 143 10.41 6.54 -7.89
C ARG A 143 10.32 5.15 -8.53
N VAL A 144 11.25 4.23 -8.27
CA VAL A 144 11.20 2.92 -8.93
C VAL A 144 10.94 1.84 -7.89
N ALA A 145 9.67 1.44 -7.74
CA ALA A 145 9.36 0.24 -6.99
C ALA A 145 10.15 -0.95 -7.59
N PRO A 146 10.73 -1.82 -6.76
CA PRO A 146 11.59 -2.88 -7.26
C PRO A 146 10.79 -3.88 -8.10
N LYS A 147 11.08 -3.89 -9.41
CA LYS A 147 10.56 -4.82 -10.44
C LYS A 147 10.68 -6.32 -10.07
N SER A 148 11.33 -6.67 -8.97
CA SER A 148 11.57 -8.05 -8.53
C SER A 148 10.62 -8.57 -7.45
N VAL A 149 9.94 -7.69 -6.69
CA VAL A 149 9.03 -8.09 -5.60
C VAL A 149 7.60 -8.26 -6.12
N LEU A 150 7.15 -7.38 -7.02
CA LEU A 150 5.82 -7.45 -7.64
C LEU A 150 5.65 -8.60 -8.64
N ARG A 151 6.75 -9.17 -9.14
CA ARG A 151 6.80 -10.06 -10.31
C ARG A 151 6.73 -11.57 -9.99
N ARG A 152 6.24 -11.95 -8.81
CA ARG A 152 6.19 -13.36 -8.38
C ARG A 152 4.76 -13.83 -8.10
N GLY A 153 3.90 -13.97 -9.10
CA GLY A 153 2.58 -14.62 -8.94
C GLY A 153 1.61 -13.89 -8.00
N SER A 154 0.42 -14.48 -7.81
CA SER A 154 -0.66 -13.95 -6.95
C SER A 154 -0.28 -13.94 -5.46
N GLY A 155 -1.10 -13.28 -4.62
CA GLY A 155 -0.82 -13.14 -3.18
C GLY A 155 0.22 -12.06 -2.88
N ILE A 156 0.20 -10.92 -3.59
CA ILE A 156 1.13 -9.80 -3.35
C ILE A 156 0.87 -9.23 -1.95
N VAL A 157 -0.40 -8.97 -1.59
CA VAL A 157 -0.76 -8.45 -0.27
C VAL A 157 -0.44 -9.45 0.84
N ASP A 158 -0.82 -10.73 0.70
CA ASP A 158 -0.56 -11.75 1.72
C ASP A 158 0.93 -11.96 2.02
N ARG A 159 1.77 -11.89 0.98
CA ARG A 159 3.22 -12.00 1.17
C ARG A 159 3.80 -10.75 1.81
N ALA A 160 3.33 -9.56 1.40
CA ALA A 160 3.73 -8.32 2.04
C ALA A 160 3.31 -8.31 3.52
N ARG A 161 2.11 -8.79 3.83
CA ARG A 161 1.61 -9.00 5.19
C ARG A 161 2.47 -9.98 5.98
N SER A 162 2.83 -11.11 5.38
CA SER A 162 3.67 -12.12 6.02
C SER A 162 5.08 -11.58 6.33
N ALA A 163 5.66 -10.82 5.40
CA ALA A 163 6.96 -10.18 5.59
C ALA A 163 6.91 -9.05 6.64
N ALA A 164 5.84 -8.25 6.64
CA ALA A 164 5.61 -7.24 7.65
C ALA A 164 5.45 -7.88 9.04
N SER A 165 4.65 -8.95 9.15
CA SER A 165 4.46 -9.72 10.38
C SER A 165 5.76 -10.28 10.97
N GLN A 166 6.70 -10.73 10.12
CA GLN A 166 8.03 -11.17 10.55
C GLN A 166 8.94 -10.01 10.98
N SER A 167 8.66 -8.80 10.49
CA SER A 167 9.45 -7.59 10.78
C SER A 167 8.94 -6.83 12.00
N LEU A 168 7.67 -7.03 12.38
CA LEU A 168 7.14 -6.48 13.62
C LEU A 168 7.93 -7.09 14.79
N PRO A 169 8.40 -6.26 15.75
CA PRO A 169 8.96 -6.80 16.97
C PRO A 169 7.91 -7.72 17.61
N GLN A 170 8.25 -9.00 17.79
CA GLN A 170 7.44 -9.88 18.62
C GLN A 170 7.55 -9.31 20.04
N ASP A 171 6.52 -8.59 20.49
CA ASP A 171 6.41 -8.27 21.91
C ASP A 171 6.44 -9.60 22.66
N GLU A 172 7.41 -9.72 23.56
CA GLU A 172 7.61 -10.89 24.39
C GLU A 172 6.28 -11.29 25.01
N GLN A 173 5.79 -12.47 24.64
CA GLN A 173 4.83 -13.20 25.46
C GLN A 173 5.56 -13.61 26.75
N HIS A 174 5.69 -12.67 27.67
CA HIS A 174 6.09 -12.91 29.06
C HIS A 174 5.41 -11.84 29.94
N HIS A 175 4.18 -12.13 30.39
CA HIS A 175 3.90 -12.47 31.79
C HIS A 175 2.41 -12.75 31.98
#